data_AF-A0A417CM60-F1
#
_entry.id   AF-A0A417CM60-F1
#
_cell.length_a   1.000
_cell.length_b   1.000
_cell.length_c   1.000
_cell.angle_alpha   90.00
_cell.angle_beta   90.00
_cell.angle_gamma   90.00
#
_symmetry.space_group_name_H-M   'P 1'
#
loop_
_entity.id
_entity.type
_entity.pdbx_description
1 polymer ?
#
loop_
_entity_poly.entity_id
_entity_poly.type
_entity_poly.pdbx_seq_one_letter_code
_entity_poly.pdbx_strand_id
1 'polypeptide(L)'
;METITRDEAFSLLKKYNKDPFHIQHALTVEAVMKWYANELGYGEDAEYWGIVGLLHDIDFELYPEEHCLKAPEMLREAGVGEDVIHSVVSHGYGITVGCGVTIDVAPEQEMEKVLFAADELTGLIWAAALMRPSKSTKDMELKSLKKKYKSKGFAAGCSREVIERGAQQLGWELEKLLTMTLQAMAASEDTINAELENA
;
A
#
# COMPACT_ATOMS: atom_id res chain seq x y z
N MET A 1 -20.07 6.11 -9.06
CA MET A 1 -20.55 4.87 -8.41
C MET A 1 -20.68 5.15 -6.93
N GLU A 2 -21.63 4.53 -6.23
CA GLU A 2 -21.60 4.54 -4.77
C GLU A 2 -20.46 3.63 -4.33
N THR A 3 -19.37 4.23 -3.88
CA THR A 3 -18.26 3.53 -3.24
C THR A 3 -18.56 3.43 -1.75
N ILE A 4 -18.16 2.32 -1.12
CA ILE A 4 -18.23 2.14 0.34
C ILE A 4 -17.59 3.35 1.05
N THR A 5 -18.13 3.75 2.20
CA THR A 5 -17.51 4.84 2.99
C THR A 5 -16.21 4.37 3.63
N ARG A 6 -15.32 5.31 3.98
CA ARG A 6 -14.07 5.00 4.69
C ARG A 6 -14.30 4.28 6.02
N ASP A 7 -15.32 4.66 6.77
CA ASP A 7 -15.65 4.04 8.06
C ASP A 7 -16.12 2.60 7.90
N GLU A 8 -16.91 2.32 6.86
CA GLU A 8 -17.33 0.96 6.50
C GLU A 8 -16.13 0.12 6.01
N ALA A 9 -15.25 0.70 5.19
CA ALA A 9 -14.00 0.06 4.74
C ALA A 9 -13.08 -0.26 5.92
N PHE A 10 -12.91 0.65 6.88
CA PHE A 10 -12.10 0.43 8.07
C PHE A 10 -12.71 -0.63 9.00
N SER A 11 -14.04 -0.62 9.15
CA SER A 11 -14.76 -1.66 9.88
C SER A 11 -14.58 -3.03 9.23
N LEU A 12 -14.58 -3.09 7.89
CA LEU A 12 -14.32 -4.30 7.12
C LEU A 12 -12.88 -4.79 7.28
N LEU A 13 -11.89 -3.88 7.19
CA LEU A 13 -10.48 -4.18 7.46
C LEU A 13 -10.32 -4.82 8.84
N LYS A 14 -10.83 -4.16 9.88
CA LYS A 14 -10.78 -4.66 11.27
C LYS A 14 -11.56 -5.95 11.48
N LYS A 15 -12.48 -6.33 10.59
CA LYS A 15 -13.18 -7.62 10.65
C LYS A 15 -12.21 -8.78 10.37
N TYR A 16 -11.34 -8.63 9.38
CA TYR A 16 -10.48 -9.71 8.88
C TYR A 16 -9.01 -9.62 9.34
N ASN A 17 -8.52 -8.41 9.62
CA ASN A 17 -7.17 -8.17 10.13
C ASN A 17 -7.23 -7.81 11.63
N LYS A 18 -6.48 -8.53 12.45
CA LYS A 18 -6.40 -8.37 13.92
C LYS A 18 -5.01 -8.02 14.40
N ASP A 19 -3.97 -8.35 13.63
CA ASP A 19 -2.62 -7.95 13.97
C ASP A 19 -2.49 -6.43 13.83
N PRO A 20 -2.05 -5.70 14.88
CA PRO A 20 -1.81 -4.27 14.80
C PRO A 20 -0.87 -3.88 13.65
N PHE A 21 0.04 -4.78 13.24
CA PHE A 21 0.92 -4.57 12.10
C PHE A 21 0.14 -4.41 10.79
N HIS A 22 -0.83 -5.29 10.50
CA HIS A 22 -1.63 -5.22 9.28
C HIS A 22 -2.54 -3.98 9.27
N ILE A 23 -3.09 -3.62 10.42
CA ILE A 23 -3.88 -2.37 10.54
C ILE A 23 -3.00 -1.14 10.30
N GLN A 24 -1.80 -1.10 10.90
CA GLN A 24 -0.85 -0.02 10.68
C GLN A 24 -0.42 0.07 9.20
N HIS A 25 -0.14 -1.07 8.55
CA HIS A 25 0.23 -1.12 7.14
C HIS A 25 -0.90 -0.58 6.26
N ALA A 26 -2.13 -1.05 6.45
CA ALA A 26 -3.30 -0.58 5.71
C ALA A 26 -3.54 0.93 5.87
N LEU A 27 -3.43 1.46 7.10
CA LEU A 27 -3.54 2.91 7.35
C LEU A 27 -2.39 3.70 6.71
N THR A 28 -1.19 3.11 6.68
CA THR A 28 -0.03 3.72 6.01
C THR A 28 -0.28 3.82 4.51
N VAL A 29 -0.74 2.75 3.87
CA VAL A 29 -1.04 2.75 2.44
C VAL A 29 -2.23 3.65 2.13
N GLU A 30 -3.29 3.68 2.94
CA GLU A 30 -4.40 4.67 2.82
C GLU A 30 -3.85 6.10 2.75
N ALA A 31 -3.01 6.47 3.72
CA ALA A 31 -2.50 7.82 3.82
C ALA A 31 -1.52 8.17 2.68
N VAL A 32 -0.68 7.22 2.26
CA VAL A 32 0.22 7.38 1.11
C VAL A 32 -0.58 7.57 -0.17
N MET A 33 -1.64 6.79 -0.38
CA MET A 33 -2.51 6.92 -1.54
C MET A 33 -3.23 8.27 -1.57
N LYS A 34 -3.79 8.72 -0.44
CA LYS A 34 -4.37 10.06 -0.29
C LYS A 34 -3.36 11.17 -0.59
N TRP A 35 -2.11 11.03 -0.12
CA TRP A 35 -1.05 11.99 -0.38
C TRP A 35 -0.70 12.05 -1.87
N TYR A 36 -0.54 10.90 -2.54
CA TYR A 36 -0.27 10.84 -3.97
C TYR A 36 -1.41 11.43 -4.80
N ALA A 37 -2.66 11.15 -4.44
CA ALA A 37 -3.82 11.72 -5.13
C ALA A 37 -3.72 13.25 -5.18
N ASN A 38 -3.43 13.89 -4.04
CA ASN A 38 -3.26 15.34 -3.97
C ASN A 38 -2.07 15.85 -4.79
N GLU A 39 -0.91 15.19 -4.66
CA GLU A 39 0.32 15.61 -5.35
C GLU A 39 0.22 15.45 -6.88
N LEU A 40 -0.56 14.48 -7.36
CA LEU A 40 -0.76 14.20 -8.78
C LEU A 40 -1.95 14.95 -9.39
N GLY A 41 -2.69 15.75 -8.60
CA GLY A 41 -3.81 16.55 -9.09
C GLY A 41 -5.18 15.84 -9.07
N TYR A 42 -5.29 14.70 -8.39
CA TYR A 42 -6.52 13.93 -8.16
C TYR A 42 -7.08 14.15 -6.73
N GLY A 43 -6.92 15.35 -6.17
CA GLY A 43 -7.36 15.64 -4.80
C GLY A 43 -8.86 15.38 -4.55
N GLU A 44 -9.70 15.51 -5.58
CA GLU A 44 -11.13 15.18 -5.51
C GLU A 44 -11.39 13.68 -5.35
N ASP A 45 -10.48 12.83 -5.83
CA ASP A 45 -10.56 11.37 -5.77
C ASP A 45 -9.76 10.79 -4.58
N ALA A 46 -9.14 11.63 -3.74
CA ALA A 46 -8.25 11.18 -2.67
C ALA A 46 -8.91 10.18 -1.72
N GLU A 47 -10.22 10.32 -1.43
CA GLU A 47 -10.94 9.37 -0.60
C GLU A 47 -11.02 7.98 -1.25
N TYR A 48 -11.30 7.93 -2.56
CA TYR A 48 -11.30 6.68 -3.32
C TYR A 48 -9.93 6.00 -3.33
N TRP A 49 -8.86 6.76 -3.57
CA TRP A 49 -7.48 6.27 -3.52
C TRP A 49 -7.15 5.71 -2.13
N GLY A 50 -7.58 6.42 -1.09
CA GLY A 50 -7.44 6.00 0.30
C GLY A 50 -8.16 4.70 0.62
N ILE A 51 -9.43 4.54 0.20
CA ILE A 51 -10.21 3.31 0.41
C ILE A 51 -9.56 2.11 -0.26
N VAL A 52 -9.08 2.26 -1.50
CA VAL A 52 -8.36 1.19 -2.19
C VAL A 52 -7.07 0.84 -1.44
N GLY A 53 -6.29 1.83 -1.01
CA GLY A 53 -5.10 1.62 -0.20
C GLY A 53 -5.40 0.96 1.15
N LEU A 54 -6.52 1.29 1.78
CA LEU A 54 -6.93 0.72 3.07
C LEU A 54 -7.32 -0.76 2.95
N LEU A 55 -7.87 -1.16 1.81
CA LEU A 55 -8.41 -2.50 1.58
C LEU A 55 -7.48 -3.41 0.76
N HIS A 56 -6.31 -2.94 0.33
CA HIS A 56 -5.44 -3.71 -0.57
C HIS A 56 -5.10 -5.11 -0.02
N ASP A 57 -4.76 -5.19 1.27
CA ASP A 57 -4.37 -6.41 2.00
C ASP A 57 -5.52 -7.05 2.80
N ILE A 58 -6.78 -6.80 2.41
CA ILE A 58 -7.95 -7.26 3.19
C ILE A 58 -7.96 -8.77 3.49
N ASP A 59 -7.36 -9.58 2.61
CA ASP A 59 -7.30 -11.03 2.71
C ASP A 59 -5.99 -11.58 3.29
N PHE A 60 -4.95 -10.74 3.46
CA PHE A 60 -3.58 -11.21 3.69
C PHE A 60 -3.42 -11.96 5.03
N GLU A 61 -3.96 -11.45 6.15
CA GLU A 61 -3.79 -12.09 7.46
C GLU A 61 -4.39 -13.50 7.53
N LEU A 62 -5.50 -13.74 6.83
CA LEU A 62 -6.21 -15.03 6.84
C LEU A 62 -5.75 -15.96 5.73
N TYR A 63 -5.37 -15.41 4.57
CA TYR A 63 -5.09 -16.15 3.35
C TYR A 63 -3.77 -15.71 2.69
N PRO A 64 -2.62 -15.73 3.39
CA PRO A 64 -1.37 -15.22 2.85
C PRO A 64 -0.90 -16.00 1.60
N GLU A 65 -1.18 -17.30 1.53
CA GLU A 65 -0.82 -18.15 0.39
C GLU A 65 -1.72 -17.92 -0.84
N GLU A 66 -2.88 -17.29 -0.65
CA GLU A 66 -3.90 -17.03 -1.68
C GLU A 66 -4.21 -15.53 -1.79
N HIS A 67 -3.30 -14.69 -1.32
CA HIS A 67 -3.47 -13.24 -1.30
C HIS A 67 -3.80 -12.69 -2.70
N CYS A 68 -4.66 -11.67 -2.74
CA CYS A 68 -5.33 -11.15 -3.94
C CYS A 68 -6.36 -12.09 -4.59
N LEU A 69 -6.34 -13.40 -4.34
CA LEU A 69 -7.35 -14.34 -4.87
C LEU A 69 -8.61 -14.39 -3.99
N LYS A 70 -8.47 -14.15 -2.68
CA LYS A 70 -9.57 -14.18 -1.72
C LYS A 70 -10.22 -12.80 -1.54
N ALA A 71 -9.49 -11.72 -1.77
CA ALA A 71 -9.99 -10.35 -1.70
C ALA A 71 -11.30 -10.11 -2.48
N PRO A 72 -11.47 -10.57 -3.74
CA PRO A 72 -12.71 -10.34 -4.49
C PRO A 72 -13.96 -10.90 -3.83
N GLU A 73 -13.90 -12.11 -3.29
CA GLU A 73 -15.03 -12.74 -2.59
C GLU A 73 -15.39 -11.94 -1.34
N MET A 74 -14.39 -11.62 -0.52
CA MET A 74 -14.57 -10.89 0.73
C MET A 74 -15.14 -9.48 0.53
N LEU A 75 -14.67 -8.79 -0.51
CA LEU A 75 -15.11 -7.44 -0.86
C LEU A 75 -16.54 -7.45 -1.46
N ARG A 76 -16.85 -8.40 -2.35
CA ARG A 76 -18.22 -8.54 -2.90
C ARG A 76 -19.24 -8.85 -1.83
N GLU A 77 -18.92 -9.73 -0.88
CA GLU A 77 -19.80 -10.04 0.26
C GLU A 77 -20.10 -8.81 1.12
N ALA A 78 -19.17 -7.84 1.17
CA ALA A 78 -19.34 -6.58 1.87
C ALA A 78 -20.02 -5.48 1.01
N GLY A 79 -20.44 -5.80 -0.22
CA GLY A 79 -21.09 -4.85 -1.12
C GLY A 79 -20.15 -3.85 -1.78
N VAL A 80 -18.83 -4.12 -1.79
CA VAL A 80 -17.85 -3.26 -2.45
C VAL A 80 -17.95 -3.42 -3.98
N GLY A 81 -17.85 -2.30 -4.70
CA GLY A 81 -17.94 -2.25 -6.15
C GLY A 81 -16.77 -2.94 -6.87
N GLU A 82 -17.03 -3.45 -8.07
CA GLU A 82 -16.01 -4.15 -8.89
C GLU A 82 -14.83 -3.25 -9.29
N ASP A 83 -15.02 -1.93 -9.34
CA ASP A 83 -13.96 -0.95 -9.60
C ASP A 83 -12.92 -0.92 -8.47
N VAL A 84 -13.37 -0.90 -7.21
CA VAL A 84 -12.49 -0.99 -6.03
C VAL A 84 -11.86 -2.37 -5.95
N ILE A 85 -12.62 -3.43 -6.23
CA ILE A 85 -12.09 -4.80 -6.21
C ILE A 85 -10.97 -4.98 -7.22
N HIS A 86 -11.18 -4.54 -8.47
CA HIS A 86 -10.14 -4.56 -9.50
C HIS A 86 -8.92 -3.79 -9.03
N SER A 87 -9.12 -2.57 -8.53
CA SER A 87 -8.04 -1.72 -8.06
C SER A 87 -7.23 -2.36 -6.94
N VAL A 88 -7.91 -2.95 -5.95
CA VAL A 88 -7.30 -3.72 -4.87
C VAL A 88 -6.49 -4.86 -5.46
N VAL A 89 -7.07 -5.76 -6.24
CA VAL A 89 -6.37 -6.97 -6.73
C VAL A 89 -5.17 -6.63 -7.64
N SER A 90 -5.21 -5.50 -8.33
CA SER A 90 -4.16 -5.08 -9.27
C SER A 90 -2.79 -4.86 -8.61
N HIS A 91 -2.72 -4.63 -7.29
CA HIS A 91 -1.43 -4.50 -6.59
C HIS A 91 -0.63 -5.82 -6.58
N GLY A 92 -1.32 -6.96 -6.68
CA GLY A 92 -0.70 -8.27 -6.79
C GLY A 92 -0.18 -8.62 -8.19
N TYR A 93 -0.40 -7.78 -9.21
CA TYR A 93 -0.15 -8.10 -10.62
C TYR A 93 1.23 -8.76 -10.85
N GLY A 94 1.26 -9.89 -11.56
CA GLY A 94 2.48 -10.61 -11.91
C GLY A 94 3.23 -11.24 -10.73
N ILE A 95 2.67 -11.23 -9.51
CA ILE A 95 3.21 -11.91 -8.34
C ILE A 95 2.64 -13.33 -8.30
N THR A 96 3.50 -14.32 -8.09
CA THR A 96 3.07 -15.71 -7.83
C THR A 96 2.96 -15.92 -6.34
N VAL A 97 1.73 -16.14 -5.86
CA VAL A 97 1.44 -16.33 -4.43
C VAL A 97 1.71 -17.77 -4.01
N GLY A 98 1.67 -18.04 -2.71
CA GLY A 98 2.11 -19.29 -2.11
C GLY A 98 1.42 -20.56 -2.64
N CYS A 99 0.16 -20.45 -3.09
CA CYS A 99 -0.59 -21.53 -3.73
C CYS A 99 -0.16 -21.83 -5.19
N GLY A 100 0.81 -21.08 -5.73
CA GLY A 100 1.40 -21.30 -7.06
C GLY A 100 0.67 -20.58 -8.21
N VAL A 101 -0.30 -19.74 -7.91
CA VAL A 101 -1.05 -18.94 -8.90
C VAL A 101 -0.40 -17.58 -9.08
N THR A 102 -0.27 -17.12 -10.32
CA THR A 102 0.15 -15.75 -10.64
C THR A 102 -1.07 -14.85 -10.80
N ILE A 103 -1.09 -13.71 -10.10
CA ILE A 103 -2.16 -12.71 -10.24
C ILE A 103 -2.04 -12.03 -11.60
N ASP A 104 -3.11 -12.05 -12.41
CA ASP A 104 -3.11 -11.54 -13.79
C ASP A 104 -4.01 -10.29 -13.97
N VAL A 105 -4.38 -9.64 -12.86
CA VAL A 105 -5.14 -8.37 -12.91
C VAL A 105 -4.15 -7.23 -13.03
N ALA A 106 -4.07 -6.60 -14.21
CA ALA A 106 -3.12 -5.52 -14.47
C ALA A 106 -3.62 -4.17 -13.90
N PRO A 107 -2.71 -3.32 -13.38
CA PRO A 107 -3.04 -1.93 -13.07
C PRO A 107 -3.17 -1.12 -14.37
N GLU A 108 -4.38 -0.64 -14.64
CA GLU A 108 -4.75 0.11 -15.84
C GLU A 108 -4.71 1.62 -15.57
N GLN A 109 -5.25 2.04 -14.43
CA GLN A 109 -5.35 3.44 -14.01
C GLN A 109 -4.06 3.93 -13.35
N GLU A 110 -3.84 5.25 -13.32
CA GLU A 110 -2.65 5.83 -12.66
C GLU A 110 -2.63 5.51 -11.16
N MET A 111 -3.77 5.60 -10.48
CA MET A 111 -3.92 5.22 -9.06
C MET A 111 -3.48 3.78 -8.79
N GLU A 112 -3.93 2.83 -9.60
CA GLU A 112 -3.60 1.41 -9.45
C GLU A 112 -2.08 1.17 -9.61
N LYS A 113 -1.44 1.88 -10.54
CA LYS A 113 0.02 1.85 -10.73
C LYS A 113 0.76 2.47 -9.56
N VAL A 114 0.21 3.53 -8.95
CA VAL A 114 0.75 4.12 -7.72
C VAL A 114 0.64 3.12 -6.57
N LEU A 115 -0.50 2.48 -6.36
CA LEU A 115 -0.68 1.43 -5.34
C LEU A 115 0.34 0.30 -5.52
N PHE A 116 0.40 -0.26 -6.73
CA PHE A 116 1.34 -1.32 -7.10
C PHE A 116 2.80 -0.92 -6.82
N ALA A 117 3.18 0.33 -7.09
CA ALA A 117 4.55 0.81 -6.89
C ALA A 117 4.87 1.16 -5.43
N ALA A 118 3.89 1.68 -4.69
CA ALA A 118 4.07 2.25 -3.37
C ALA A 118 3.96 1.21 -2.26
N ASP A 119 3.06 0.22 -2.39
CA ASP A 119 2.76 -0.76 -1.35
C ASP A 119 4.03 -1.42 -0.77
N GLU A 120 4.74 -2.26 -1.53
CA GLU A 120 5.97 -2.89 -1.05
C GLU A 120 7.05 -1.88 -0.62
N LEU A 121 7.08 -0.71 -1.24
CA LEU A 121 8.04 0.33 -0.90
C LEU A 121 7.75 0.91 0.49
N THR A 122 6.49 1.05 0.91
CA THR A 122 6.15 1.48 2.27
C THR A 122 6.72 0.52 3.31
N GLY A 123 6.62 -0.79 3.09
CA GLY A 123 7.22 -1.82 3.95
C GLY A 123 8.74 -1.69 4.05
N LEU A 124 9.42 -1.41 2.94
CA LEU A 124 10.87 -1.19 2.92
C LEU A 124 11.28 0.08 3.67
N ILE A 125 10.54 1.18 3.48
CA ILE A 125 10.78 2.46 4.17
C ILE A 125 10.52 2.29 5.68
N TRP A 126 9.45 1.61 6.06
CA TRP A 126 9.12 1.36 7.46
C TRP A 126 10.21 0.52 8.16
N ALA A 127 10.66 -0.57 7.52
CA ALA A 127 11.79 -1.34 8.02
C ALA A 127 13.04 -0.46 8.20
N ALA A 128 13.24 0.54 7.32
CA ALA A 128 14.40 1.43 7.38
C ALA A 128 14.25 2.44 8.53
N ALA A 129 13.03 2.90 8.81
CA ALA A 129 12.69 3.77 9.93
C ALA A 129 12.95 3.06 11.26
N LEU A 130 12.54 1.80 11.40
CA LEU A 130 12.75 1.01 12.62
C LEU A 130 14.23 0.80 12.99
N MET A 131 15.14 0.93 12.03
CA MET A 131 16.58 0.87 12.30
C MET A 131 17.18 2.18 12.83
N ARG A 132 16.41 3.27 12.81
CA ARG A 132 16.84 4.58 13.30
C ARG A 132 16.57 4.69 14.80
N PRO A 133 17.37 5.47 15.56
CA PRO A 133 17.09 5.73 16.98
C PRO A 133 15.71 6.37 17.20
N SER A 134 15.27 7.22 16.27
CA SER A 134 13.94 7.86 16.26
C SER A 134 12.79 6.88 15.99
N LYS A 135 13.07 5.74 15.33
CA LYS A 135 12.08 4.82 14.77
C LYS A 135 11.07 5.51 13.83
N SER A 136 11.48 6.60 13.19
CA SER A 136 10.60 7.49 12.42
C SER A 136 11.10 7.65 10.99
N THR A 137 10.18 7.91 10.07
CA THR A 137 10.47 8.31 8.69
C THR A 137 10.82 9.79 8.57
N LYS A 138 10.43 10.61 9.55
CA LYS A 138 10.56 12.08 9.49
C LYS A 138 12.00 12.59 9.47
N ASP A 139 12.91 11.87 10.11
CA ASP A 139 14.34 12.20 10.10
C ASP A 139 15.13 11.38 9.07
N MET A 140 14.42 10.64 8.20
CA MET A 140 15.04 9.82 7.17
C MET A 140 15.33 10.62 5.90
N GLU A 141 16.62 10.71 5.58
CA GLU A 141 17.08 11.30 4.32
C GLU A 141 17.01 10.30 3.15
N LEU A 142 16.65 10.77 1.96
CA LEU A 142 16.59 9.96 0.73
C LEU A 142 17.89 9.17 0.48
N LYS A 143 19.05 9.77 0.75
CA LYS A 143 20.36 9.10 0.61
C LYS A 143 20.46 7.85 1.50
N SER A 144 19.89 7.90 2.70
CA SER A 144 19.87 6.78 3.63
C SER A 144 18.94 5.68 3.14
N LEU A 145 17.75 6.06 2.66
CA LEU A 145 16.79 5.13 2.05
C LEU A 145 17.39 4.42 0.84
N LYS A 146 18.01 5.16 -0.10
CA LYS A 146 18.69 4.57 -1.28
C LYS A 146 19.77 3.56 -0.91
N LYS A 147 20.48 3.76 0.22
CA LYS A 147 21.47 2.79 0.72
C LYS A 147 20.81 1.51 1.20
N LYS A 148 19.68 1.62 1.91
CA LYS A 148 18.88 0.47 2.38
C LYS A 148 18.24 -0.28 1.22
N TYR A 149 17.64 0.44 0.27
CA TYR A 149 17.06 -0.11 -0.94
C TYR A 149 18.03 -1.03 -1.70
N LYS A 150 19.27 -0.57 -1.92
CA LYS A 150 20.34 -1.33 -2.61
C LYS A 150 20.84 -2.56 -1.84
N SER A 151 20.58 -2.65 -0.54
CA SER A 151 20.97 -3.79 0.28
C SER A 151 19.97 -4.92 0.09
N LYS A 152 20.26 -5.86 -0.82
CA LYS A 152 19.32 -6.93 -1.20
C LYS A 152 18.80 -7.79 -0.02
N GLY A 153 19.60 -7.96 1.05
CA GLY A 153 19.19 -8.74 2.23
C GLY A 153 18.39 -7.95 3.27
N PHE A 154 18.33 -6.63 3.15
CA PHE A 154 17.51 -5.80 4.02
C PHE A 154 16.04 -5.91 3.59
N ALA A 155 15.05 -6.00 4.49
CA ALA A 155 13.63 -6.09 4.11
C ALA A 155 13.39 -7.07 2.92
N ALA A 156 13.88 -8.31 3.05
CA ALA A 156 13.91 -9.25 1.92
C ALA A 156 12.52 -9.65 1.40
N GLY A 157 11.47 -9.41 2.21
CA GLY A 157 10.08 -9.58 1.81
C GLY A 157 9.54 -8.50 0.87
N CYS A 158 10.24 -7.37 0.71
CA CYS A 158 9.86 -6.32 -0.26
C CYS A 158 10.65 -6.54 -1.56
N SER A 159 9.95 -6.87 -2.65
CA SER A 159 10.52 -7.12 -3.97
C SER A 159 10.98 -5.84 -4.68
N ARG A 160 12.29 -5.76 -4.92
CA ARG A 160 12.88 -4.62 -5.67
C ARG A 160 12.40 -4.62 -7.12
N GLU A 161 12.14 -5.80 -7.65
CA GLU A 161 11.64 -5.97 -9.01
C GLU A 161 10.24 -5.37 -9.13
N VAL A 162 9.34 -5.62 -8.17
CA VAL A 162 7.99 -5.05 -8.14
C VAL A 162 8.06 -3.53 -8.04
N ILE A 163 8.85 -2.99 -7.10
CA ILE A 163 9.05 -1.54 -6.94
C ILE A 163 9.61 -0.90 -8.23
N GLU A 164 10.62 -1.50 -8.85
CA GLU A 164 11.22 -1.02 -10.11
C GLU A 164 10.23 -1.08 -11.27
N ARG A 165 9.46 -2.15 -11.38
CA ARG A 165 8.44 -2.31 -12.41
C ARG A 165 7.30 -1.30 -12.22
N GLY A 166 6.93 -1.00 -10.98
CA GLY A 166 5.94 0.02 -10.66
C GLY A 166 6.39 1.41 -11.10
N ALA A 167 7.64 1.79 -10.79
CA ALA A 167 8.23 3.03 -11.29
C ALA A 167 8.22 3.10 -12.83
N GLN A 168 8.56 2.00 -13.51
CA GLN A 168 8.54 1.92 -14.98
C GLN A 168 7.13 2.08 -15.57
N GLN A 169 6.11 1.46 -14.96
CA GLN A 169 4.72 1.58 -15.41
C GLN A 169 4.18 3.01 -15.26
N LEU A 170 4.66 3.75 -14.27
CA LEU A 170 4.38 5.18 -14.09
C LEU A 170 5.22 6.08 -15.02
N GLY A 171 6.21 5.53 -15.72
CA GLY A 171 7.17 6.31 -16.50
C GLY A 171 8.06 7.20 -15.61
N TRP A 172 8.27 6.80 -14.35
CA TRP A 172 9.03 7.57 -13.38
C TRP A 172 10.43 7.00 -13.16
N GLU A 173 11.37 7.89 -12.88
CA GLU A 173 12.64 7.50 -12.29
C GLU A 173 12.40 6.89 -10.91
N LEU A 174 13.12 5.81 -10.56
CA LEU A 174 13.04 5.20 -9.24
C LEU A 174 13.28 6.22 -8.11
N GLU A 175 14.17 7.18 -8.33
CA GLU A 175 14.43 8.25 -7.36
C GLU A 175 13.21 9.11 -7.06
N LYS A 176 12.35 9.35 -8.05
CA LYS A 176 11.09 10.09 -7.86
C LYS A 176 10.15 9.27 -6.96
N LEU A 177 9.95 7.98 -7.26
CA LEU A 177 9.10 7.09 -6.45
C LEU A 177 9.59 6.98 -4.99
N LEU A 178 10.90 6.83 -4.78
CA LEU A 178 11.50 6.78 -3.45
C LEU A 178 11.29 8.09 -2.68
N THR A 179 11.48 9.23 -3.34
CA THR A 179 11.30 10.56 -2.74
C THR A 179 9.86 10.78 -2.32
N MET A 180 8.91 10.58 -3.25
CA MET A 180 7.50 10.85 -3.02
C MET A 180 6.91 9.93 -1.93
N THR A 181 7.21 8.64 -1.98
CA THR A 181 6.70 7.69 -0.96
C THR A 181 7.27 7.99 0.43
N LEU A 182 8.55 8.37 0.50
CA LEU A 182 9.16 8.80 1.77
C LEU A 182 8.52 10.07 2.32
N GLN A 183 8.26 11.06 1.47
CA GLN A 183 7.57 12.30 1.85
C GLN A 183 6.15 12.04 2.33
N ALA A 184 5.41 11.18 1.62
CA ALA A 184 4.07 10.77 1.98
C ALA A 184 4.03 10.14 3.38
N MET A 185 4.90 9.15 3.64
CA MET A 185 4.99 8.50 4.95
C MET A 185 5.40 9.47 6.07
N ALA A 186 6.38 10.35 5.81
CA ALA A 186 6.80 11.35 6.78
C ALA A 186 5.70 12.36 7.12
N ALA A 187 4.87 12.73 6.15
CA ALA A 187 3.76 13.65 6.32
C ALA A 187 2.58 13.04 7.08
N SER A 188 2.33 11.73 6.94
CA SER A 188 1.19 11.04 7.53
C SER A 188 1.47 10.32 8.86
N GLU A 189 2.74 10.18 9.25
CA GLU A 189 3.14 9.37 10.41
C GLU A 189 2.42 9.75 11.73
N ASP A 190 2.27 11.04 12.04
CA ASP A 190 1.55 11.47 13.27
C ASP A 190 0.08 11.12 13.22
N THR A 191 -0.56 11.29 12.06
CA THR A 191 -1.98 11.00 11.86
C THR A 191 -2.22 9.50 12.03
N ILE A 192 -1.38 8.66 11.42
CA ILE A 192 -1.47 7.19 11.56
C ILE A 192 -1.27 6.76 13.00
N ASN A 193 -0.26 7.30 13.69
CA ASN A 193 -0.02 6.98 15.10
C ASN A 193 -1.22 7.37 15.98
N ALA A 194 -1.80 8.54 15.76
CA ALA A 194 -3.00 8.97 16.48
C ALA A 194 -4.21 8.08 16.18
N GLU A 195 -4.39 7.62 14.94
CA GLU A 195 -5.48 6.69 14.62
C GLU A 195 -5.28 5.32 15.29
N LEU A 196 -4.05 4.79 15.31
CA LEU A 196 -3.73 3.53 15.98
C LEU A 196 -3.94 3.58 17.50
N GLU A 197 -3.68 4.71 18.14
CA GLU A 197 -3.95 4.90 19.57
C GLU A 197 -5.46 4.90 19.89
N ASN A 198 -6.31 5.20 18.89
CA ASN A 198 -7.76 5.29 19.01
C ASN A 198 -8.52 4.08 18.41
N ALA A 199 -7.81 3.15 17.77
CA ALA A 199 -8.37 1.99 17.06
C ALA A 199 -8.64 0.79 17.97
#